data_AF-A0A166UI88-F1
#
_entry.id   AF-A0A166UI88-F1
#
_cell.length_a   1.000
_cell.length_b   1.000
_cell.length_c   1.000
_cell.angle_alpha   90.00
_cell.angle_beta   90.00
_cell.angle_gamma   90.00
#
_symmetry.space_group_name_H-M   'P 1'
#
loop_
_entity.id
_entity.type
_entity.pdbx_description
1 polymer ?
#
loop_
_entity_poly.entity_id
_entity_poly.type
_entity_poly.pdbx_seq_one_letter_code
_entity_poly.pdbx_strand_id
1 'polypeptide(L)'
;MPYKNVAIIGAGTIGTPIAKALLQEGANVIVVSRPASSSGKDLPAGVKVVAIDYTDVSALAALFKEHATEVVISTISAQVLGLQQGLGDAAKQGGVKLFVPSEFGFDTIKHREGLLGVKDELAVYFKQIGLPSARIFTGLFTTFIPWLINVDSGSIHLIGKGNQKFSTTHPDDIAGFVAYILTHLPESELHDKVFRLEGDRITLNSVVEHYGGKYPVEHVDAIADEAVKTFLQSVVENGGGVVVEEGAASSNALWAGHAWKGIKEGLGL
;
A
#
# COMPACT_ATOMS: atom_id res chain seq x y z
N MET A 1 14.65 -13.44 -14.41
CA MET A 1 13.91 -12.65 -15.43
C MET A 1 12.85 -11.87 -14.69
N PRO A 2 12.43 -10.68 -15.16
CA PRO A 2 11.32 -9.97 -14.55
C PRO A 2 10.00 -10.73 -14.68
N TYR A 3 9.06 -10.43 -13.78
CA TYR A 3 7.78 -11.10 -13.73
C TYR A 3 6.83 -10.62 -14.82
N LYS A 4 5.97 -11.53 -15.31
CA LYS A 4 5.01 -11.26 -16.37
C LYS A 4 3.57 -11.53 -15.98
N ASN A 5 3.31 -12.53 -15.15
CA ASN A 5 1.95 -12.90 -14.76
C ASN A 5 1.69 -12.50 -13.31
N VAL A 6 0.83 -11.51 -13.11
CA VAL A 6 0.57 -10.92 -11.79
C VAL A 6 -0.93 -11.01 -11.46
N ALA A 7 -1.23 -11.53 -10.28
CA ALA A 7 -2.57 -11.48 -9.70
C ALA A 7 -2.61 -10.42 -8.58
N ILE A 8 -3.68 -9.63 -8.54
CA ILE A 8 -3.90 -8.61 -7.51
C ILE A 8 -5.17 -8.97 -6.75
N ILE A 9 -5.09 -9.10 -5.44
CA ILE A 9 -6.23 -9.31 -4.56
C ILE A 9 -6.73 -7.94 -4.09
N GLY A 10 -7.91 -7.54 -4.57
CA GLY A 10 -8.52 -6.24 -4.31
C GLY A 10 -8.30 -5.22 -5.43
N ALA A 11 -9.38 -4.55 -5.82
CA ALA A 11 -9.40 -3.48 -6.83
C ALA A 11 -9.71 -2.11 -6.20
N GLY A 12 -9.09 -1.81 -5.06
CA GLY A 12 -9.33 -0.58 -4.29
C GLY A 12 -8.43 0.59 -4.69
N THR A 13 -8.23 1.52 -3.75
CA THR A 13 -7.39 2.72 -3.90
C THR A 13 -5.98 2.43 -4.41
N ILE A 14 -5.39 1.30 -4.01
CA ILE A 14 -4.04 0.90 -4.41
C ILE A 14 -4.05 -0.16 -5.50
N GLY A 15 -4.90 -1.19 -5.38
CA GLY A 15 -4.94 -2.30 -6.34
C GLY A 15 -5.30 -1.87 -7.77
N THR A 16 -6.21 -0.91 -7.93
CA THR A 16 -6.60 -0.43 -9.27
C THR A 16 -5.47 0.33 -9.97
N PRO A 17 -4.80 1.33 -9.34
CA PRO A 17 -3.61 1.95 -9.91
C PRO A 17 -2.49 0.95 -10.24
N ILE A 18 -2.19 -0.01 -9.34
CA ILE A 18 -1.16 -1.04 -9.59
C ILE A 18 -1.52 -1.88 -10.82
N ALA A 19 -2.78 -2.29 -10.96
CA ALA A 19 -3.23 -3.07 -12.12
C ALA A 19 -3.03 -2.31 -13.44
N LYS A 20 -3.31 -1.00 -13.43
CA LYS A 20 -3.13 -0.13 -14.61
C LYS A 20 -1.64 0.04 -14.96
N ALA A 21 -0.79 0.31 -13.96
CA ALA A 21 0.64 0.46 -14.16
C ALA A 21 1.29 -0.83 -14.67
N LEU A 22 0.97 -1.99 -14.08
CA LEU A 22 1.48 -3.28 -14.54
C LEU A 22 1.06 -3.60 -15.98
N LEU A 23 -0.19 -3.29 -16.36
CA LEU A 23 -0.65 -3.48 -17.73
C LEU A 23 0.12 -2.58 -18.71
N GLN A 24 0.43 -1.33 -18.32
CA GLN A 24 1.23 -0.41 -19.14
C GLN A 24 2.67 -0.92 -19.34
N GLU A 25 3.22 -1.61 -18.34
CA GLU A 25 4.53 -2.30 -18.43
C GLU A 25 4.47 -3.63 -19.20
N GLY A 26 3.31 -3.99 -19.78
CA GLY A 26 3.14 -5.19 -20.59
C GLY A 26 2.99 -6.49 -19.79
N ALA A 27 2.71 -6.40 -18.48
CA ALA A 27 2.38 -7.58 -17.68
C ALA A 27 0.96 -8.09 -17.97
N ASN A 28 0.76 -9.40 -17.82
CA ASN A 28 -0.55 -10.03 -17.80
C ASN A 28 -1.13 -9.88 -16.38
N VAL A 29 -2.22 -9.13 -16.26
CA VAL A 29 -2.80 -8.77 -14.96
C VAL A 29 -4.17 -9.43 -14.77
N ILE A 30 -4.30 -10.11 -13.63
CA ILE A 30 -5.58 -10.62 -13.13
C ILE A 30 -5.90 -9.90 -11.83
N VAL A 31 -7.13 -9.42 -11.69
CA VAL A 31 -7.62 -8.83 -10.46
C VAL A 31 -8.67 -9.75 -9.87
N VAL A 32 -8.44 -10.22 -8.66
CA VAL A 32 -9.43 -10.95 -7.87
C VAL A 32 -10.23 -9.96 -7.05
N SER A 33 -11.54 -10.00 -7.21
CA SER A 33 -12.51 -9.20 -6.46
C SER A 33 -13.50 -10.12 -5.75
N ARG A 34 -14.14 -9.63 -4.68
CA ARG A 34 -15.20 -10.39 -4.01
C ARG A 34 -16.46 -10.42 -4.90
N PRO A 35 -17.26 -11.49 -4.91
CA PRO A 35 -18.42 -11.63 -5.80
C PRO A 35 -19.45 -10.49 -5.76
N ALA A 36 -19.66 -9.86 -4.60
CA ALA A 36 -20.58 -8.73 -4.44
C ALA A 36 -19.93 -7.35 -4.68
N SER A 37 -18.65 -7.31 -5.06
CA SER A 37 -17.91 -6.05 -5.18
C SER A 37 -18.24 -5.34 -6.48
N SER A 38 -18.44 -4.03 -6.40
CA SER A 38 -18.42 -3.15 -7.57
C SER A 38 -17.00 -2.67 -7.94
N SER A 39 -16.00 -2.97 -7.10
CA SER A 39 -14.60 -2.60 -7.33
C SER A 39 -14.05 -3.32 -8.57
N GLY A 40 -13.36 -2.59 -9.45
CA GLY A 40 -12.75 -3.16 -10.65
C GLY A 40 -13.53 -2.91 -11.95
N LYS A 41 -14.69 -2.25 -11.88
CA LYS A 41 -15.43 -1.80 -13.07
C LYS A 41 -14.65 -0.80 -13.94
N ASP A 42 -13.77 -0.02 -13.32
CA ASP A 42 -12.95 1.02 -13.98
C ASP A 42 -11.56 0.50 -14.41
N LEU A 43 -11.36 -0.82 -14.40
CA LEU A 43 -10.16 -1.44 -14.91
C LEU A 43 -10.19 -1.45 -16.45
N PRO A 44 -9.03 -1.23 -17.10
CA PRO A 44 -8.95 -1.26 -18.56
C PRO A 44 -9.22 -2.67 -19.09
N ALA A 45 -9.68 -2.77 -20.34
CA ALA A 45 -10.08 -4.05 -20.98
C ALA A 45 -8.98 -5.13 -21.00
N GLY A 46 -7.71 -4.75 -20.84
CA GLY A 46 -6.58 -5.69 -20.73
C GLY A 46 -6.42 -6.38 -19.37
N VAL A 47 -7.19 -5.99 -18.35
CA VAL A 47 -7.16 -6.61 -17.02
C VAL A 47 -8.34 -7.56 -16.87
N LYS A 48 -8.05 -8.85 -16.62
CA LYS A 48 -9.10 -9.84 -16.32
C LYS A 48 -9.55 -9.68 -14.88
N VAL A 49 -10.85 -9.50 -14.64
CA VAL A 49 -11.42 -9.48 -13.28
C VAL A 49 -12.10 -10.83 -13.00
N VAL A 50 -11.76 -11.45 -11.87
CA VAL A 50 -12.34 -12.72 -11.43
C VAL A 50 -12.98 -12.54 -10.06
N ALA A 51 -14.20 -13.07 -9.91
CA ALA A 51 -14.93 -13.04 -8.65
C ALA A 51 -14.63 -14.30 -7.83
N ILE A 52 -13.89 -14.18 -6.72
CA ILE A 52 -13.59 -15.27 -5.79
C ILE A 52 -13.67 -14.73 -4.35
N ASP A 53 -14.25 -15.52 -3.44
CA ASP A 53 -14.18 -15.23 -2.01
C ASP A 53 -12.75 -15.40 -1.51
N TYR A 54 -12.20 -14.41 -0.81
CA TYR A 54 -10.81 -14.45 -0.35
C TYR A 54 -10.53 -15.56 0.67
N THR A 55 -11.57 -16.16 1.25
CA THR A 55 -11.48 -17.33 2.14
C THR A 55 -11.42 -18.66 1.39
N ASP A 56 -11.73 -18.69 0.09
CA ASP A 56 -11.66 -19.89 -0.74
C ASP A 56 -10.24 -20.12 -1.26
N VAL A 57 -9.39 -20.64 -0.37
CA VAL A 57 -7.98 -20.94 -0.63
C VAL A 57 -7.82 -21.88 -1.84
N SER A 58 -8.71 -22.85 -2.01
CA SER A 58 -8.63 -23.83 -3.09
C SER A 58 -8.95 -23.20 -4.45
N ALA A 59 -9.99 -22.37 -4.53
CA ALA A 59 -10.32 -21.66 -5.76
C ALA A 59 -9.23 -20.65 -6.14
N LEU A 60 -8.68 -19.93 -5.17
CA LEU A 60 -7.55 -19.02 -5.40
C LEU A 60 -6.31 -19.77 -5.91
N ALA A 61 -5.93 -20.89 -5.27
CA ALA A 61 -4.80 -21.70 -5.72
C ALA A 61 -5.00 -22.25 -7.14
N ALA A 62 -6.22 -22.71 -7.46
CA ALA A 62 -6.58 -23.16 -8.79
C ALA A 62 -6.45 -22.04 -9.83
N LEU A 63 -6.96 -20.84 -9.53
CA LEU A 63 -6.81 -19.66 -10.38
C LEU A 63 -5.33 -19.32 -10.63
N PHE A 64 -4.52 -19.27 -9.58
CA PHE A 64 -3.11 -18.92 -9.70
C PHE A 64 -2.36 -19.93 -10.57
N LYS A 65 -2.66 -21.23 -10.41
CA LYS A 65 -2.08 -22.29 -11.22
C LYS A 65 -2.54 -22.24 -12.67
N GLU A 66 -3.84 -22.08 -12.92
CA GLU A 66 -4.43 -21.98 -14.27
C GLU A 66 -3.76 -20.86 -15.08
N HIS A 67 -3.49 -19.74 -14.44
CA HIS A 67 -2.92 -18.56 -15.06
C HIS A 67 -1.39 -18.47 -14.98
N ALA A 68 -0.72 -19.52 -14.49
CA ALA A 68 0.73 -19.53 -14.26
C ALA A 68 1.20 -18.25 -13.55
N THR A 69 0.48 -17.86 -12.50
CA THR A 69 0.70 -16.63 -11.75
C THR A 69 2.05 -16.70 -11.05
N GLU A 70 2.90 -15.69 -11.31
CA GLU A 70 4.24 -15.62 -10.73
C GLU A 70 4.27 -14.76 -9.48
N VAL A 71 3.44 -13.71 -9.44
CA VAL A 71 3.35 -12.76 -8.33
C VAL A 71 1.91 -12.60 -7.89
N VAL A 72 1.68 -12.63 -6.58
CA VAL A 72 0.41 -12.22 -5.98
C VAL A 72 0.64 -10.94 -5.18
N ILE A 73 -0.17 -9.91 -5.43
CA ILE A 73 -0.17 -8.64 -4.70
C ILE A 73 -1.46 -8.56 -3.89
N SER A 74 -1.35 -8.51 -2.57
CA SER A 74 -2.48 -8.26 -1.68
C SER A 74 -2.64 -6.76 -1.45
N THR A 75 -3.81 -6.23 -1.76
CA THR A 75 -4.19 -4.82 -1.47
C THR A 75 -5.43 -4.73 -0.60
N ILE A 76 -5.67 -5.78 0.19
CA ILE A 76 -6.84 -5.85 1.08
C ILE A 76 -6.72 -4.83 2.22
N SER A 77 -7.85 -4.34 2.69
CA SER A 77 -7.90 -3.28 3.69
C SER A 77 -7.62 -3.79 5.12
N ALA A 78 -7.38 -2.85 6.04
CA ALA A 78 -7.09 -3.12 7.44
C ALA A 78 -8.13 -4.04 8.12
N GLN A 79 -9.40 -3.93 7.72
CA GLN A 79 -10.52 -4.69 8.30
C GLN A 79 -10.45 -6.21 8.04
N VAL A 80 -9.66 -6.64 7.06
CA VAL A 80 -9.57 -8.05 6.64
C VAL A 80 -8.12 -8.55 6.59
N LEU A 81 -7.18 -7.90 7.29
CA LEU A 81 -5.77 -8.30 7.32
C LEU A 81 -5.56 -9.74 7.79
N GLY A 82 -6.46 -10.28 8.62
CA GLY A 82 -6.43 -11.69 9.04
C GLY A 82 -6.54 -12.71 7.91
N LEU A 83 -6.99 -12.31 6.71
CA LEU A 83 -7.09 -13.20 5.55
C LEU A 83 -5.75 -13.43 4.84
N GLN A 84 -4.74 -12.59 5.07
CA GLN A 84 -3.50 -12.63 4.27
C GLN A 84 -2.71 -13.93 4.41
N GLN A 85 -2.79 -14.59 5.58
CA GLN A 85 -2.16 -15.89 5.76
C GLN A 85 -2.73 -16.91 4.76
N GLY A 86 -4.05 -17.03 4.68
CA GLY A 86 -4.74 -17.91 3.72
C GLY A 86 -4.51 -17.52 2.26
N LEU A 87 -4.37 -16.22 1.96
CA LEU A 87 -3.97 -15.76 0.62
C LEU A 87 -2.55 -16.25 0.26
N GLY A 88 -1.62 -16.23 1.22
CA GLY A 88 -0.28 -16.78 1.05
C GLY A 88 -0.27 -18.30 0.88
N ASP A 89 -1.12 -19.02 1.63
CA ASP A 89 -1.32 -20.45 1.44
C ASP A 89 -1.79 -20.78 0.03
N ALA A 90 -2.80 -20.06 -0.46
CA ALA A 90 -3.31 -20.21 -1.82
C ALA A 90 -2.21 -19.91 -2.86
N ALA A 91 -1.43 -18.85 -2.66
CA ALA A 91 -0.32 -18.49 -3.52
C ALA A 91 0.73 -19.61 -3.57
N LYS A 92 1.12 -20.15 -2.41
CA LYS A 92 2.09 -21.26 -2.31
C LYS A 92 1.57 -22.51 -3.02
N GLN A 93 0.31 -22.89 -2.79
CA GLN A 93 -0.33 -24.04 -3.45
C GLN A 93 -0.47 -23.84 -4.97
N GLY A 94 -0.69 -22.60 -5.41
CA GLY A 94 -0.79 -22.22 -6.82
C GLY A 94 0.54 -22.13 -7.56
N GLY A 95 1.68 -22.26 -6.87
CA GLY A 95 3.01 -22.20 -7.47
C GLY A 95 3.56 -20.77 -7.67
N VAL A 96 3.01 -19.79 -6.95
CA VAL A 96 3.46 -18.40 -6.98
C VAL A 96 4.90 -18.28 -6.47
N LYS A 97 5.69 -17.42 -7.11
CA LYS A 97 7.12 -17.22 -6.83
C LYS A 97 7.40 -16.08 -5.85
N LEU A 98 6.52 -15.08 -5.80
CA LEU A 98 6.64 -13.91 -4.93
C LEU A 98 5.27 -13.46 -4.42
N PHE A 99 5.18 -13.15 -3.12
CA PHE A 99 4.01 -12.52 -2.53
C PHE A 99 4.32 -11.08 -2.07
N VAL A 100 3.52 -10.12 -2.50
CA VAL A 100 3.58 -8.72 -2.04
C VAL A 100 2.41 -8.50 -1.08
N PRO A 101 2.62 -8.52 0.24
CA PRO A 101 1.54 -8.34 1.21
C PRO A 101 0.99 -6.91 1.22
N SER A 102 -0.22 -6.75 1.79
CA SER A 102 -0.86 -5.47 2.04
C SER A 102 -0.13 -4.73 3.17
N GLU A 103 0.98 -4.10 2.83
CA GLU A 103 1.81 -3.28 3.73
C GLU A 103 1.54 -1.79 3.50
N PHE A 104 1.77 -1.29 2.28
CA PHE A 104 1.46 0.05 1.71
C PHE A 104 1.10 1.13 2.74
N GLY A 105 2.02 1.40 3.67
CA GLY A 105 1.75 2.24 4.83
C GLY A 105 3.01 2.53 5.65
N PHE A 106 2.85 2.67 6.96
CA PHE A 106 3.95 2.83 7.92
C PHE A 106 4.87 1.59 7.96
N ASP A 107 6.09 1.80 8.45
CA ASP A 107 7.10 0.74 8.61
C ASP A 107 6.74 -0.18 9.79
N THR A 108 6.07 -1.30 9.47
CA THR A 108 5.60 -2.28 10.46
C THR A 108 6.72 -3.11 11.10
N ILE A 109 7.96 -3.02 10.59
CA ILE A 109 9.13 -3.62 11.25
C ILE A 109 9.47 -2.85 12.52
N LYS A 110 9.27 -1.52 12.50
CA LYS A 110 9.53 -0.60 13.63
C LYS A 110 8.33 -0.45 14.54
N HIS A 111 7.12 -0.51 13.99
CA HIS A 111 5.87 -0.36 14.73
C HIS A 111 5.11 -1.68 14.79
N ARG A 112 5.43 -2.50 15.80
CA ARG A 112 4.90 -3.88 15.93
C ARG A 112 3.67 -3.99 16.82
N GLU A 113 3.11 -2.88 17.28
CA GLU A 113 1.95 -2.89 18.18
C GLU A 113 0.62 -2.90 17.39
N GLY A 114 -0.40 -3.53 17.97
CA GLY A 114 -1.76 -3.55 17.42
C GLY A 114 -1.84 -4.12 16.00
N LEU A 115 -2.62 -3.45 15.13
CA LEU A 115 -2.87 -3.87 13.74
C LEU A 115 -1.59 -3.98 12.89
N LEU A 116 -0.51 -3.28 13.25
CA LEU A 116 0.74 -3.29 12.49
C LEU A 116 1.59 -4.52 12.82
N GLY A 117 1.49 -5.07 14.04
CA GLY A 117 2.21 -6.28 14.46
C GLY A 117 1.83 -7.52 13.65
N VAL A 118 0.54 -7.67 13.31
CA VAL A 118 0.01 -8.76 12.48
C VAL A 118 0.71 -8.83 11.11
N LYS A 119 1.15 -7.69 10.57
CA LYS A 119 1.83 -7.63 9.26
C LYS A 119 3.26 -8.15 9.33
N ASP A 120 3.98 -7.93 10.43
CA ASP A 120 5.34 -8.44 10.61
C ASP A 120 5.34 -9.96 10.82
N GLU A 121 4.38 -10.47 11.60
CA GLU A 121 4.19 -11.92 11.80
C GLU A 121 3.93 -12.66 10.48
N LEU A 122 3.19 -12.04 9.56
CA LEU A 122 2.92 -12.60 8.23
C LEU A 122 4.21 -12.78 7.40
N ALA A 123 5.15 -11.83 7.49
CA ALA A 123 6.44 -11.94 6.79
C ALA A 123 7.28 -13.11 7.33
N VAL A 124 7.24 -13.32 8.66
CA VAL A 124 7.88 -14.49 9.29
C VAL A 124 7.24 -15.79 8.79
N TYR A 125 5.91 -15.82 8.73
CA TYR A 125 5.17 -16.98 8.24
C TYR A 125 5.51 -17.33 6.78
N PHE A 126 5.56 -16.35 5.88
CA PHE A 126 5.92 -16.59 4.48
C PHE A 126 7.30 -17.22 4.32
N LYS A 127 8.27 -16.81 5.14
CA LYS A 127 9.59 -17.45 5.18
C LYS A 127 9.51 -18.91 5.64
N GLN A 128 8.68 -19.23 6.63
CA GLN A 128 8.51 -20.60 7.14
C GLN A 128 7.92 -21.55 6.09
N ILE A 129 6.98 -21.08 5.27
CA ILE A 129 6.39 -21.88 4.17
C ILE A 129 7.23 -21.83 2.88
N GLY A 130 8.38 -21.14 2.90
CA GLY A 130 9.26 -20.97 1.74
C GLY A 130 8.57 -20.25 0.58
N LEU A 131 7.76 -19.22 0.88
CA LEU A 131 7.18 -18.31 -0.08
C LEU A 131 7.92 -16.97 0.03
N PRO A 132 8.77 -16.59 -0.93
CA PRO A 132 9.44 -15.29 -0.89
C PRO A 132 8.43 -14.15 -0.85
N SER A 133 8.76 -13.09 -0.11
CA SER A 133 7.89 -11.91 -0.03
C SER A 133 8.64 -10.60 -0.27
N ALA A 134 7.94 -9.59 -0.80
CA ALA A 134 8.47 -8.23 -0.96
C ALA A 134 7.56 -7.24 -0.21
N ARG A 135 8.07 -6.61 0.84
CA ARG A 135 7.32 -5.66 1.67
C ARG A 135 7.57 -4.24 1.18
N ILE A 136 6.52 -3.44 1.08
CA ILE A 136 6.58 -2.08 0.52
C ILE A 136 5.94 -1.11 1.51
N PHE A 137 6.76 -0.24 2.09
CA PHE A 137 6.35 0.82 2.99
C PHE A 137 6.35 2.15 2.25
N THR A 138 5.29 2.92 2.42
CA THR A 138 5.01 4.11 1.59
C THR A 138 4.68 5.35 2.43
N GLY A 139 4.63 5.20 3.75
CA GLY A 139 4.04 6.20 4.63
C GLY A 139 2.54 6.36 4.36
N LEU A 140 2.00 7.54 4.65
CA LEU A 140 0.60 7.85 4.37
C LEU A 140 0.36 8.07 2.87
N PHE A 141 -0.76 7.59 2.34
CA PHE A 141 -1.16 7.95 0.99
C PHE A 141 -1.45 9.44 0.93
N THR A 142 -0.82 10.14 -0.02
CA THR A 142 -0.99 11.59 -0.16
C THR A 142 -2.46 11.97 -0.24
N THR A 143 -3.22 11.25 -1.06
CA THR A 143 -4.66 11.47 -1.27
C THR A 143 -5.54 11.17 -0.06
N PHE A 144 -5.04 10.47 0.98
CA PHE A 144 -5.78 10.21 2.21
C PHE A 144 -5.61 11.31 3.26
N ILE A 145 -4.62 12.19 3.10
CA ILE A 145 -4.32 13.23 4.09
C ILE A 145 -5.52 14.17 4.31
N PRO A 146 -6.27 14.64 3.29
CA PRO A 146 -7.44 15.49 3.53
C PRO A 146 -8.49 14.82 4.42
N TRP A 147 -8.78 13.53 4.19
CA TRP A 147 -9.67 12.72 5.03
C TRP A 147 -9.10 12.53 6.44
N LEU A 148 -7.79 12.28 6.56
CA LEU A 148 -7.12 12.08 7.85
C LEU A 148 -7.26 13.29 8.78
N ILE A 149 -7.22 14.51 8.23
CA ILE A 149 -7.33 15.75 9.00
C ILE A 149 -8.74 16.36 8.94
N ASN A 150 -9.77 15.63 8.50
CA ASN A 150 -11.18 16.05 8.47
C ASN A 150 -11.56 17.18 7.48
N VAL A 151 -10.72 17.49 6.49
CA VAL A 151 -11.03 18.54 5.47
C VAL A 151 -12.36 18.27 4.75
N ASP A 152 -12.71 17.00 4.56
CA ASP A 152 -13.98 16.55 3.98
C ASP A 152 -15.22 16.95 4.81
N SER A 153 -15.04 17.18 6.10
CA SER A 153 -16.09 17.63 7.04
C SER A 153 -16.13 19.15 7.21
N GLY A 154 -15.26 19.89 6.53
CA GLY A 154 -15.23 21.37 6.55
C GLY A 154 -14.43 21.99 7.70
N SER A 155 -13.73 21.19 8.51
CA SER A 155 -12.80 21.63 9.55
C SER A 155 -11.50 20.83 9.49
N ILE A 156 -10.43 21.33 10.10
CA ILE A 156 -9.17 20.60 10.24
C ILE A 156 -9.02 20.18 11.69
N HIS A 157 -8.90 18.88 11.95
CA HIS A 157 -8.66 18.33 13.29
C HIS A 157 -7.23 17.78 13.39
N LEU A 158 -6.46 18.27 14.37
CA LEU A 158 -5.09 17.85 14.64
C LEU A 158 -4.98 17.21 16.03
N ILE A 159 -4.42 16.01 16.08
CA ILE A 159 -4.02 15.37 17.34
C ILE A 159 -2.59 15.80 17.69
N GLY A 160 -2.40 16.24 18.93
CA GLY A 160 -1.12 16.75 19.42
C GLY A 160 -0.71 18.06 18.75
N LYS A 161 0.59 18.27 18.52
CA LYS A 161 1.13 19.55 18.02
C LYS A 161 1.19 19.62 16.50
N GLY A 162 1.12 18.50 15.78
CA GLY A 162 1.16 18.47 14.31
C GLY A 162 2.52 18.81 13.71
N ASN A 163 3.58 18.77 14.52
CA ASN A 163 4.95 19.16 14.13
C ASN A 163 5.87 17.97 13.84
N GLN A 164 5.42 16.73 14.10
CA GLN A 164 6.20 15.56 13.73
C GLN A 164 6.22 15.39 12.21
N LYS A 165 7.40 15.06 11.69
CA LYS A 165 7.55 14.70 10.28
C LYS A 165 6.94 13.32 10.03
N PHE A 166 6.36 13.13 8.86
CA PHE A 166 5.93 11.85 8.34
C PHE A 166 6.22 11.75 6.85
N SER A 167 6.37 10.52 6.37
CA SER A 167 6.51 10.24 4.94
C SER A 167 5.13 10.12 4.31
N THR A 168 4.96 10.68 3.12
CA THR A 168 3.78 10.46 2.27
C THR A 168 4.18 10.11 0.85
N THR A 169 3.39 9.26 0.20
CA THR A 169 3.61 8.89 -1.20
C THR A 169 2.29 8.86 -1.94
N HIS A 170 2.26 9.42 -3.15
CA HIS A 170 1.06 9.44 -3.97
C HIS A 170 0.74 8.03 -4.50
N PRO A 171 -0.53 7.58 -4.52
CA PRO A 171 -0.90 6.25 -5.02
C PRO A 171 -0.38 5.91 -6.43
N ASP A 172 -0.33 6.89 -7.33
CA ASP A 172 0.26 6.70 -8.67
C ASP A 172 1.75 6.36 -8.62
N ASP A 173 2.52 7.00 -7.73
CA ASP A 173 3.95 6.72 -7.57
C ASP A 173 4.17 5.35 -6.94
N ILE A 174 3.32 4.98 -5.97
CA ILE A 174 3.30 3.63 -5.39
C ILE A 174 3.05 2.61 -6.51
N ALA A 175 2.04 2.85 -7.34
CA ALA A 175 1.67 1.95 -8.43
C ALA A 175 2.77 1.81 -9.49
N GLY A 176 3.33 2.94 -9.95
CA GLY A 176 4.41 2.97 -10.92
C GLY A 176 5.67 2.28 -10.39
N PHE A 177 6.04 2.54 -9.13
CA PHE A 177 7.18 1.88 -8.51
C PHE A 177 6.98 0.37 -8.38
N VAL A 178 5.80 -0.08 -7.91
CA VAL A 178 5.47 -1.51 -7.82
C VAL A 178 5.56 -2.18 -9.19
N ALA A 179 4.98 -1.55 -10.21
CA ALA A 179 5.05 -2.07 -11.57
C ALA A 179 6.50 -2.16 -12.04
N TYR A 180 7.27 -1.08 -11.89
CA TYR A 180 8.67 -1.01 -12.27
C TYR A 180 9.50 -2.11 -11.62
N ILE A 181 9.45 -2.27 -10.28
CA ILE A 181 10.30 -3.27 -9.61
C ILE A 181 9.95 -4.70 -10.04
N LEU A 182 8.67 -5.00 -10.29
CA LEU A 182 8.25 -6.34 -10.69
C LEU A 182 8.60 -6.66 -12.15
N THR A 183 8.63 -5.65 -13.03
CA THR A 183 8.85 -5.84 -14.48
C THR A 183 10.26 -5.49 -14.96
N HIS A 184 11.11 -4.90 -14.10
CA HIS A 184 12.48 -4.52 -14.47
C HIS A 184 13.57 -5.15 -13.60
N LEU A 185 13.32 -5.39 -12.31
CA LEU A 185 14.35 -5.96 -11.44
C LEU A 185 14.41 -7.49 -11.57
N PRO A 186 15.59 -8.10 -11.36
CA PRO A 186 15.70 -9.54 -11.28
C PRO A 186 15.02 -10.08 -10.00
N GLU A 187 14.50 -11.31 -10.05
CA GLU A 187 13.80 -11.94 -8.92
C GLU A 187 14.60 -11.92 -7.60
N SER A 188 15.93 -12.08 -7.68
CA SER A 188 16.84 -12.03 -6.53
C SER A 188 16.89 -10.67 -5.81
N GLU A 189 16.51 -9.61 -6.50
CA GLU A 189 16.38 -8.26 -5.94
C GLU A 189 14.97 -7.97 -5.40
N LEU A 190 14.07 -8.96 -5.41
CA LEU A 190 12.71 -8.86 -4.89
C LEU A 190 12.47 -9.81 -3.70
N HIS A 191 13.06 -11.01 -3.74
CA HIS A 191 12.85 -12.05 -2.72
C HIS A 191 13.33 -11.61 -1.33
N ASP A 192 12.39 -11.59 -0.38
CA ASP A 192 12.58 -11.21 1.01
C ASP A 192 13.16 -9.80 1.20
N LYS A 193 12.81 -8.89 0.27
CA LYS A 193 13.23 -7.49 0.30
C LYS A 193 12.19 -6.58 0.93
N VAL A 194 12.69 -5.47 1.43
CA VAL A 194 11.89 -4.38 1.98
C VAL A 194 12.19 -3.12 1.19
N PHE A 195 11.14 -2.50 0.65
CA PHE A 195 11.20 -1.25 -0.09
C PHE A 195 10.55 -0.14 0.74
N ARG A 196 11.21 1.02 0.82
CA ARG A 196 10.74 2.19 1.56
C ARG A 196 10.65 3.36 0.59
N LEU A 197 9.43 3.80 0.32
CA LEU A 197 9.11 4.91 -0.56
C LEU A 197 8.80 6.16 0.25
N GLU A 198 9.28 7.28 -0.24
CA GLU A 198 8.99 8.60 0.33
C GLU A 198 8.83 9.59 -0.83
N GLY A 199 7.58 9.93 -1.18
CA GLY A 199 7.31 10.98 -2.16
C GLY A 199 7.56 12.38 -1.58
N ASP A 200 7.19 12.57 -0.32
CA ASP A 200 7.45 13.80 0.44
C ASP A 200 7.65 13.49 1.94
N ARG A 201 8.35 14.38 2.64
CA ARG A 201 8.53 14.33 4.11
C ARG A 201 8.10 15.66 4.71
N ILE A 202 6.95 15.67 5.36
CA ILE A 202 6.26 16.89 5.80
C ILE A 202 5.66 16.74 7.20
N THR A 203 5.17 17.83 7.79
CA THR A 203 4.40 17.86 9.03
C THR A 203 2.93 18.15 8.76
N LEU A 204 2.02 17.80 9.67
CA LEU A 204 0.59 18.13 9.48
C LEU A 204 0.40 19.65 9.41
N ASN A 205 1.12 20.44 10.22
CA ASN A 205 1.05 21.90 10.15
C ASN A 205 1.43 22.45 8.77
N SER A 206 2.49 21.93 8.13
CA SER A 206 2.85 22.37 6.77
C SER A 206 1.82 21.96 5.71
N VAL A 207 1.10 20.85 5.90
CA VAL A 207 -0.06 20.53 5.05
C VAL A 207 -1.19 21.54 5.27
N VAL A 208 -1.50 21.89 6.52
CA VAL A 208 -2.53 22.88 6.88
C VAL A 208 -2.24 24.24 6.25
N GLU A 209 -0.97 24.67 6.24
CA GLU A 209 -0.54 25.91 5.59
C GLU A 209 -0.91 25.96 4.09
N HIS A 210 -0.92 24.82 3.39
CA HIS A 210 -1.31 24.76 1.97
C HIS A 210 -2.80 25.01 1.74
N TYR A 211 -3.64 24.88 2.77
CA TYR A 211 -5.05 25.26 2.67
C TYR A 211 -5.30 26.76 2.87
N GLY A 212 -4.27 27.56 3.17
CA GLY A 212 -4.38 29.03 3.18
C GLY A 212 -5.45 29.59 4.12
N GLY A 213 -5.73 28.90 5.23
CA GLY A 213 -6.77 29.30 6.19
C GLY A 213 -8.21 29.05 5.73
N LYS A 214 -8.41 28.25 4.67
CA LYS A 214 -9.75 27.89 4.16
C LYS A 214 -10.63 27.18 5.18
N TYR A 215 -10.04 26.44 6.12
CA TYR A 215 -10.74 25.65 7.12
C TYR A 215 -10.31 26.07 8.53
N PRO A 216 -11.23 26.09 9.51
CA PRO A 216 -10.88 26.27 10.91
C PRO A 216 -10.02 25.10 11.39
N VAL A 217 -9.04 25.36 12.25
CA VAL A 217 -8.12 24.35 12.80
C VAL A 217 -8.44 24.14 14.27
N GLU A 218 -8.68 22.90 14.67
CA GLU A 218 -8.98 22.49 16.03
C GLU A 218 -7.99 21.42 16.48
N HIS A 219 -7.41 21.61 17.66
CA HIS A 219 -6.62 20.57 18.31
C HIS A 219 -7.55 19.70 19.15
N VAL A 220 -7.51 18.39 18.91
CA VAL A 220 -8.39 17.40 19.53
C VAL A 220 -7.58 16.26 20.12
N ASP A 221 -8.08 15.62 21.18
CA ASP A 221 -7.43 14.43 21.75
C ASP A 221 -7.71 13.17 20.90
N ALA A 222 -8.85 13.16 20.21
CA ALA A 222 -9.27 12.10 19.30
C ALA A 222 -10.24 12.64 18.25
N ILE A 223 -10.33 11.96 17.10
CA ILE A 223 -11.35 12.26 16.09
C ILE A 223 -12.55 11.36 16.38
N ALA A 224 -13.68 11.99 16.77
CA ALA A 224 -14.89 11.30 17.21
C ALA A 224 -15.37 10.25 16.19
N ASP A 225 -15.70 9.05 16.69
CA ASP A 225 -16.16 7.87 15.93
C ASP A 225 -15.23 7.41 14.78
N GLU A 226 -14.00 7.94 14.73
CA GLU A 226 -13.03 7.74 13.65
C GLU A 226 -11.73 7.16 14.23
N ALA A 227 -11.83 5.93 14.76
CA ALA A 227 -10.71 5.26 15.42
C ALA A 227 -9.48 5.10 14.50
N VAL A 228 -9.69 4.91 13.20
CA VAL A 228 -8.58 4.79 12.23
C VAL A 228 -7.86 6.12 12.05
N LYS A 229 -8.58 7.24 11.89
CA LYS A 229 -7.95 8.57 11.77
C LYS A 229 -7.16 8.89 13.04
N THR A 230 -7.78 8.64 14.19
CA THR A 230 -7.16 8.83 15.51
C THR A 230 -5.87 8.02 15.65
N PHE A 231 -5.90 6.74 15.31
CA PHE A 231 -4.72 5.88 15.32
C PHE A 231 -3.61 6.39 14.39
N LEU A 232 -3.94 6.73 13.14
CA LEU A 232 -2.95 7.16 12.15
C LEU A 232 -2.28 8.49 12.54
N GLN A 233 -3.05 9.48 12.99
CA GLN A 233 -2.46 10.74 13.49
C GLN A 233 -1.62 10.50 14.75
N SER A 234 -2.05 9.60 15.65
CA SER A 234 -1.28 9.27 16.86
C SER A 234 0.06 8.61 16.53
N VAL A 235 0.13 7.75 15.51
CA VAL A 235 1.41 7.19 15.04
C VAL A 235 2.34 8.29 14.54
N VAL A 236 1.81 9.25 13.76
CA VAL A 236 2.60 10.40 13.27
C VAL A 236 3.09 11.26 14.43
N GLU A 237 2.22 11.68 15.34
CA GLU A 237 2.55 12.57 16.46
C GLU A 237 3.53 11.94 17.47
N ASN A 238 3.57 10.61 17.55
CA ASN A 238 4.56 9.88 18.35
C ASN A 238 5.87 9.57 17.58
N GLY A 239 6.07 10.15 16.41
CA GLY A 239 7.31 10.04 15.63
C GLY A 239 7.42 8.76 14.78
N GLY A 240 6.35 7.98 14.66
CA GLY A 240 6.31 6.75 13.84
C GLY A 240 5.91 6.94 12.38
N GLY A 241 5.73 8.19 11.94
CA GLY A 241 5.25 8.51 10.60
C GLY A 241 6.28 8.40 9.48
N VAL A 242 7.57 8.32 9.80
CA VAL A 242 8.67 8.33 8.81
C VAL A 242 9.08 6.90 8.47
N VAL A 243 9.07 6.55 7.18
CA VAL A 243 9.49 5.21 6.73
C VAL A 243 10.96 5.14 6.31
N VAL A 244 11.60 6.27 5.96
CA VAL A 244 13.03 6.35 5.60
C VAL A 244 13.80 7.11 6.70
N GLU A 245 14.82 6.51 7.31
CA GLU A 245 15.59 7.20 8.35
C GLU A 245 16.30 8.45 7.80
N GLU A 246 16.54 9.43 8.67
CA GLU A 246 17.31 10.61 8.30
C GLU A 246 18.73 10.21 7.87
N GLY A 247 19.13 10.64 6.67
CA GLY A 247 20.41 10.27 6.06
C GLY A 247 20.45 8.89 5.38
N ALA A 248 19.38 8.08 5.48
CA ALA A 248 19.29 6.82 4.75
C ALA A 248 18.78 7.01 3.32
N ALA A 249 19.25 6.17 2.38
CA ALA A 249 18.71 6.15 1.03
C ALA A 249 17.33 5.47 1.01
N SER A 250 16.36 6.12 0.37
CA SER A 250 15.07 5.50 0.07
C SER A 250 15.17 4.54 -1.10
N SER A 251 14.18 3.66 -1.25
CA SER A 251 14.07 2.78 -2.42
C SER A 251 13.70 3.54 -3.70
N ASN A 252 13.34 4.82 -3.61
CA ASN A 252 13.06 5.68 -4.77
C ASN A 252 14.19 5.64 -5.80
N ALA A 253 15.44 5.53 -5.35
CA ALA A 253 16.63 5.52 -6.21
C ALA A 253 16.68 4.33 -7.20
N LEU A 254 15.91 3.26 -6.96
CA LEU A 254 15.79 2.13 -7.89
C LEU A 254 15.05 2.53 -9.17
N TRP A 255 14.11 3.47 -9.09
CA TRP A 255 13.36 3.99 -10.24
C TRP A 255 13.94 5.35 -10.66
N ALA A 256 15.17 5.29 -11.19
CA ALA A 256 15.95 6.47 -11.52
C ALA A 256 15.26 7.35 -12.58
N GLY A 257 15.27 8.66 -12.35
CA GLY A 257 14.66 9.65 -13.25
C GLY A 257 13.16 9.86 -13.04
N HIS A 258 12.50 9.07 -12.18
CA HIS A 258 11.11 9.33 -11.80
C HIS A 258 10.99 10.59 -10.93
N ALA A 259 10.06 11.47 -11.29
CA ALA A 259 9.72 12.65 -10.50
C ALA A 259 8.60 12.28 -9.53
N TRP A 260 8.94 12.14 -8.25
CA TRP A 260 8.00 11.80 -7.19
C TRP A 260 7.10 12.99 -6.85
N LYS A 261 5.81 12.74 -6.71
CA LYS A 261 4.81 13.78 -6.44
C LYS A 261 4.92 14.23 -4.99
N GLY A 262 5.23 15.51 -4.80
CA GLY A 262 5.17 16.17 -3.49
C GLY A 262 3.73 16.40 -3.03
N ILE A 263 3.54 16.81 -1.77
CA ILE A 263 2.21 17.00 -1.17
C ILE A 263 1.31 17.96 -1.98
N LYS A 264 1.85 19.07 -2.49
CA LYS A 264 1.08 20.11 -3.20
C LYS A 264 0.55 19.58 -4.53
N GLU A 265 1.45 19.01 -5.32
CA GLU A 265 1.09 18.38 -6.58
C GLU A 265 0.10 17.24 -6.36
N GLY A 266 0.37 16.37 -5.39
CA GLY A 266 -0.46 15.19 -5.11
C GLY A 266 -1.85 15.52 -4.55
N LEU A 267 -2.05 16.71 -3.98
CA LEU A 267 -3.35 17.18 -3.50
C LEU A 267 -4.02 18.21 -4.42
N GLY A 268 -3.32 18.71 -5.43
CA GLY A 268 -3.81 19.79 -6.30
C GLY A 268 -4.00 21.12 -5.55
N LEU A 269 -3.12 21.42 -4.60
CA LEU A 269 -3.13 22.64 -3.77
C LEU A 269 -2.16 23.72 -4.28
#